data_AF-A0A7K2CR60-F1
#
_entry.id   AF-A0A7K2CR60-F1
#
_cell.length_a   1.000
_cell.length_b   1.000
_cell.length_c   1.000
_cell.angle_alpha   90.00
_cell.angle_beta   90.00
_cell.angle_gamma   90.00
#
_symmetry.space_group_name_H-M   'P 1'
#
loop_
_entity.id
_entity.type
_entity.pdbx_description
1 polymer ?
#
loop_
_entity_poly.entity_id
_entity_poly.type
_entity_poly.pdbx_seq_one_letter_code
_entity_poly.pdbx_strand_id
1 'polypeptide(L)'
;MHRSTVPAASADGPLQPDFNAALVWGRLSRFLQHSMARRALGVGVAALLAYYAVSKSVEIGDRSLLVLLNGLTAAGLYFLMASGFTLVFGLARVTNLAHGGIYLLGGYGALSVQRTTGNWFLAALLGALFAGGVSVVLYLVLRLLRGDGLRETMLTLGATIVIADQVLATWGGIPTDLDPPSFLTGSIDLPGSTLLYPKFRLAVVALALLAGLLLWVLLYKTRLGML
;
A
#
# COMPACT_ATOMS: atom_id res chain seq x y z
N MET A 1 55.97 -105.57 25.72
CA MET A 1 55.95 -104.61 26.85
C MET A 1 56.54 -103.29 26.36
N HIS A 2 55.76 -102.21 26.24
CA HIS A 2 55.97 -100.92 26.96
C HIS A 2 55.17 -99.75 26.34
N ARG A 3 54.25 -99.21 27.15
CA ARG A 3 53.79 -97.81 27.30
C ARG A 3 53.24 -97.00 26.10
N SER A 4 51.95 -96.72 26.23
CA SER A 4 51.28 -95.45 25.97
C SER A 4 52.11 -94.21 26.32
N THR A 5 52.15 -93.22 25.43
CA THR A 5 52.20 -91.79 25.82
C THR A 5 51.40 -90.95 24.84
N VAL A 6 50.44 -90.20 25.41
CA VAL A 6 49.66 -89.14 24.79
C VAL A 6 50.60 -87.99 24.41
N PRO A 7 50.55 -87.40 23.20
CA PRO A 7 51.21 -86.14 22.95
C PRO A 7 50.43 -85.03 23.66
N ALA A 8 51.09 -84.42 24.63
CA ALA A 8 50.63 -83.25 25.35
C ALA A 8 50.26 -82.12 24.37
N ALA A 9 49.13 -81.46 24.67
CA ALA A 9 48.76 -80.17 24.12
C ALA A 9 49.95 -79.21 24.22
N SER A 10 50.46 -78.77 23.08
CA SER A 10 51.51 -77.75 23.02
C SER A 10 50.95 -76.50 22.37
N ALA A 11 50.95 -75.45 23.19
CA ALA A 11 51.01 -74.04 22.85
C ALA A 11 49.84 -73.48 22.04
N ASP A 12 48.87 -72.93 22.78
CA ASP A 12 48.23 -71.66 22.44
C ASP A 12 49.32 -70.64 22.06
N GLY A 13 49.56 -70.48 20.75
CA GLY A 13 50.23 -69.30 20.22
C GLY A 13 49.23 -68.13 20.26
N PRO A 14 49.65 -66.90 20.62
CA PRO A 14 48.72 -65.78 20.70
C PRO A 14 48.12 -65.53 19.31
N LEU A 15 46.79 -65.49 19.22
CA LEU A 15 46.06 -65.01 18.04
C LEU A 15 46.53 -63.58 17.73
N GLN A 16 47.51 -63.41 16.83
CA GLN A 16 47.94 -62.10 16.39
C GLN A 16 46.85 -61.53 15.48
N PRO A 17 46.22 -60.39 15.82
CA PRO A 17 45.23 -59.78 14.94
C PRO A 17 45.90 -59.32 13.65
N ASP A 18 45.34 -59.73 12.51
CA ASP A 18 45.76 -59.35 11.16
C ASP A 18 45.39 -57.89 10.88
N PHE A 19 46.13 -56.97 11.50
CA PHE A 19 45.88 -55.54 11.38
C PHE A 19 46.34 -55.00 10.02
N ASN A 20 45.54 -55.21 8.98
CA ASN A 20 45.82 -54.67 7.66
C ASN A 20 45.54 -53.16 7.63
N ALA A 21 46.59 -52.38 7.95
CA ALA A 21 46.55 -50.92 8.03
C ALA A 21 46.05 -50.25 6.74
N ALA A 22 46.28 -50.84 5.57
CA ALA A 22 45.82 -50.30 4.29
C ALA A 22 44.28 -50.39 4.14
N LEU A 23 43.67 -51.49 4.62
CA LEU A 23 42.22 -51.67 4.64
C LEU A 23 41.54 -50.74 5.66
N VAL A 24 42.14 -50.59 6.84
CA VAL A 24 41.67 -49.67 7.88
C VAL A 24 41.75 -48.23 7.38
N TRP A 25 42.88 -47.83 6.78
CA TRP A 25 43.06 -46.49 6.23
C TRP A 25 42.11 -46.20 5.07
N GLY A 26 41.86 -47.17 4.19
CA GLY A 26 40.92 -47.04 3.08
C GLY A 26 39.44 -47.02 3.50
N ARG A 27 39.07 -47.64 4.63
CA ARG A 27 37.73 -47.52 5.22
C ARG A 27 37.58 -46.21 5.97
N LEU A 28 38.59 -45.80 6.72
CA LEU A 28 38.60 -44.56 7.49
C LEU A 28 38.55 -43.34 6.56
N SER A 29 39.34 -43.30 5.48
CA SER A 29 39.33 -42.20 4.52
C SER A 29 37.99 -42.06 3.80
N ARG A 30 37.40 -43.17 3.33
CA ARG A 30 36.05 -43.17 2.74
C ARG A 30 34.99 -42.77 3.74
N PHE A 31 35.06 -43.25 4.98
CA PHE A 31 34.12 -42.88 6.04
C PHE A 31 34.23 -41.40 6.42
N LEU A 32 35.46 -40.88 6.53
CA LEU A 32 35.75 -39.47 6.76
C LEU A 32 35.29 -38.59 5.59
N GLN A 33 35.54 -38.99 4.35
CA GLN A 33 35.05 -38.26 3.17
C GLN A 33 33.51 -38.24 3.09
N HIS A 34 32.84 -39.37 3.33
CA HIS A 34 31.38 -39.43 3.28
C HIS A 34 30.71 -38.71 4.46
N SER A 35 31.34 -38.68 5.64
CA SER A 35 30.81 -37.96 6.81
C SER A 35 31.07 -36.46 6.72
N MET A 36 32.25 -36.05 6.24
CA MET A 36 32.57 -34.64 6.00
C MET A 36 31.77 -34.07 4.84
N ALA A 37 31.59 -34.79 3.74
CA ALA A 37 30.76 -34.33 2.62
C ALA A 37 29.29 -34.14 3.02
N ARG A 38 28.72 -35.07 3.80
CA ARG A 38 27.34 -34.95 4.32
C ARG A 38 27.19 -33.78 5.29
N ARG A 39 28.19 -33.53 6.15
CA ARG A 39 28.21 -32.38 7.07
C ARG A 39 28.36 -31.05 6.33
N ALA A 40 29.26 -30.97 5.34
CA ALA A 40 29.47 -29.78 4.53
C ALA A 40 28.21 -29.42 3.72
N LEU A 41 27.55 -30.40 3.10
CA LEU A 41 26.26 -30.21 2.42
C LEU A 41 25.17 -29.76 3.41
N GLY A 42 25.12 -30.36 4.61
CA GLY A 42 24.16 -29.97 5.65
C GLY A 42 24.34 -28.52 6.10
N VAL A 43 25.58 -28.07 6.31
CA VAL A 43 25.90 -26.69 6.67
C VAL A 43 25.59 -25.73 5.52
N GLY A 44 25.92 -26.09 4.27
CA GLY A 44 25.61 -25.28 3.10
C GLY A 44 24.11 -25.09 2.88
N VAL A 45 23.33 -26.16 3.03
CA VAL A 45 21.86 -26.10 2.94
C VAL A 45 21.28 -25.29 4.10
N ALA A 46 21.76 -25.47 5.33
CA ALA A 46 21.31 -24.69 6.47
C ALA A 46 21.62 -23.19 6.30
N ALA A 47 22.80 -22.84 5.78
CA ALA A 47 23.16 -21.46 5.49
C ALA A 47 22.28 -20.85 4.38
N LEU A 48 21.99 -21.62 3.32
CA LEU A 48 21.06 -21.20 2.26
C LEU A 48 19.64 -21.00 2.78
N LEU A 49 19.14 -21.91 3.61
CA LEU A 49 17.81 -21.79 4.21
C LEU A 49 17.73 -20.63 5.20
N ALA A 50 18.77 -20.41 6.01
CA ALA A 50 18.86 -19.27 6.91
C ALA A 50 18.89 -17.94 6.12
N TYR A 51 19.70 -17.87 5.05
CA TYR A 51 19.73 -16.73 4.15
C TYR A 51 18.37 -16.49 3.48
N TYR A 52 17.71 -17.54 3.00
CA TYR A 52 16.36 -17.45 2.43
C TYR A 52 15.32 -17.00 3.45
N ALA A 53 15.36 -17.52 4.68
CA ALA A 53 14.43 -17.15 5.74
C ALA A 53 14.62 -15.68 6.19
N VAL A 54 15.86 -15.21 6.32
CA VAL A 54 16.18 -13.82 6.68
C VAL A 54 15.81 -12.85 5.57
N SER A 55 16.17 -13.15 4.31
CA SER A 55 15.79 -12.29 3.18
C SER A 55 14.27 -12.21 3.03
N LYS A 56 13.56 -13.32 3.24
CA LYS A 56 12.10 -13.37 3.17
C LYS A 56 11.40 -12.66 4.32
N SER A 57 11.97 -12.64 5.54
CA SER A 57 11.39 -11.90 6.66
C SER A 57 11.46 -10.38 6.46
N VAL A 58 12.57 -9.88 5.90
CA VAL A 58 12.73 -8.47 5.50
C VAL A 58 11.70 -8.11 4.42
N GLU A 59 11.56 -8.96 3.39
CA GLU A 59 10.60 -8.73 2.30
C GLU A 59 9.14 -8.75 2.78
N ILE A 60 8.79 -9.61 3.74
CA ILE A 60 7.45 -9.64 4.35
C ILE A 60 7.20 -8.35 5.15
N GLY A 61 8.19 -7.88 5.92
CA GLY A 61 8.10 -6.62 6.66
C GLY A 61 7.87 -5.42 5.73
N ASP A 62 8.66 -5.33 4.67
CA ASP A 62 8.57 -4.29 3.63
C ASP A 62 7.18 -4.26 2.97
N ARG A 63 6.67 -5.42 2.55
CA ARG A 63 5.33 -5.54 1.96
C ARG A 63 4.22 -5.15 2.92
N SER A 64 4.33 -5.53 4.20
CA SER A 64 3.34 -5.18 5.22
C SER A 64 3.27 -3.65 5.43
N LEU A 65 4.43 -2.99 5.47
CA LEU A 65 4.54 -1.54 5.59
C LEU A 65 3.88 -0.84 4.39
N LEU A 66 4.16 -1.30 3.17
CA LEU A 66 3.51 -0.77 1.96
C LEU A 66 1.99 -0.89 2.00
N VAL A 67 1.48 -2.05 2.43
CA VAL A 67 0.03 -2.26 2.55
C VAL A 67 -0.57 -1.30 3.57
N LEU A 68 0.09 -1.10 4.72
CA LEU A 68 -0.35 -0.16 5.73
C LEU A 68 -0.36 1.29 5.22
N LEU A 69 0.69 1.74 4.51
CA LEU A 69 0.74 3.09 3.96
C LEU A 69 -0.28 3.30 2.83
N ASN A 70 -0.50 2.31 1.98
CA ASN A 70 -1.55 2.36 0.96
C ASN A 70 -2.93 2.41 1.60
N GLY A 71 -3.17 1.61 2.64
CA GLY A 71 -4.39 1.65 3.44
C GLY A 71 -4.60 3.00 4.10
N LEU A 72 -3.54 3.59 4.68
CA LEU A 72 -3.58 4.91 5.31
C LEU A 72 -3.87 6.01 4.28
N THR A 73 -3.29 5.93 3.09
CA THR A 73 -3.56 6.87 2.00
C THR A 73 -5.02 6.77 1.54
N ALA A 74 -5.52 5.56 1.34
CA ALA A 74 -6.93 5.34 0.99
C ALA A 74 -7.86 5.86 2.09
N ALA A 75 -7.58 5.55 3.35
CA ALA A 75 -8.33 6.07 4.49
C ALA A 75 -8.28 7.61 4.58
N GLY A 76 -7.13 8.22 4.31
CA GLY A 76 -6.97 9.68 4.25
C GLY A 76 -7.80 10.33 3.14
N LEU A 77 -7.82 9.74 1.93
CA LEU A 77 -8.68 10.18 0.84
C LEU A 77 -10.15 10.07 1.22
N TYR A 78 -10.58 8.94 1.76
CA TYR A 78 -11.97 8.77 2.20
C TYR A 78 -12.34 9.72 3.35
N PHE A 79 -11.42 9.98 4.28
CA PHE A 79 -11.61 10.95 5.34
C PHE A 79 -11.80 12.36 4.79
N LEU A 80 -10.95 12.81 3.86
CA LEU A 80 -11.07 14.13 3.23
C LEU A 80 -12.39 14.27 2.47
N MET A 81 -12.77 13.24 1.70
CA MET A 81 -14.03 13.20 0.96
C MET A 81 -15.25 13.25 1.91
N ALA A 82 -15.25 12.39 2.94
CA ALA A 82 -16.35 12.28 3.88
C ALA A 82 -16.47 13.54 4.74
N SER A 83 -15.37 14.08 5.27
CA SER A 83 -15.42 15.31 6.08
C SER A 83 -15.90 16.52 5.27
N GLY A 84 -15.45 16.66 4.02
CA GLY A 84 -15.92 17.71 3.11
C GLY A 84 -17.43 17.59 2.84
N PHE A 85 -17.89 16.39 2.53
CA PHE A 85 -19.32 16.09 2.36
C PHE A 85 -20.12 16.40 3.62
N THR A 86 -19.69 15.91 4.79
CA THR A 86 -20.35 16.16 6.08
C THR A 86 -20.43 17.64 6.43
N LEU A 87 -19.41 18.44 6.13
CA LEU A 87 -19.46 19.89 6.40
C LEU A 87 -20.43 20.61 5.48
N VAL A 88 -20.43 20.27 4.18
CA VAL A 88 -21.35 20.87 3.21
C VAL A 88 -22.79 20.52 3.56
N PHE A 89 -23.09 19.24 3.81
CA PHE A 89 -24.45 18.80 4.17
C PHE A 89 -24.86 19.13 5.60
N GLY A 90 -23.92 19.17 6.54
CA GLY A 90 -24.18 19.53 7.93
C GLY A 90 -24.70 20.96 8.08
N LEU A 91 -24.29 21.85 7.18
CA LEU A 91 -24.77 23.24 7.12
C LEU A 91 -25.91 23.43 6.12
N ALA A 92 -25.91 22.69 5.00
CA ALA A 92 -26.94 22.78 3.98
C ALA A 92 -28.14 21.88 4.33
N ARG A 93 -29.25 22.50 4.78
CA ARG A 93 -30.53 21.80 5.04
C ARG A 93 -31.29 21.40 3.77
N VAL A 94 -30.59 21.11 2.66
CA VAL A 94 -31.18 20.82 1.34
C VAL A 94 -30.57 19.54 0.78
N THR A 95 -31.41 18.62 0.31
CA THR A 95 -30.99 17.36 -0.32
C THR A 95 -30.48 17.63 -1.74
N ASN A 96 -29.19 17.94 -1.87
CA ASN A 96 -28.57 18.20 -3.17
C ASN A 96 -27.87 16.95 -3.74
N LEU A 97 -28.54 16.24 -4.65
CA LEU A 97 -27.94 15.10 -5.38
C LEU A 97 -26.96 15.53 -6.50
N ALA A 98 -26.92 16.82 -6.84
CA ALA A 98 -26.06 17.35 -7.89
C ALA A 98 -24.58 17.47 -7.45
N HIS A 99 -24.31 17.31 -6.15
CA HIS A 99 -22.99 17.55 -5.58
C HIS A 99 -21.88 16.70 -6.23
N GLY A 100 -22.17 15.43 -6.53
CA GLY A 100 -21.23 14.56 -7.25
C GLY A 100 -20.92 15.06 -8.66
N GLY A 101 -21.94 15.49 -9.42
CA GLY A 101 -21.74 16.09 -10.74
C GLY A 101 -20.93 17.39 -10.69
N ILE A 102 -21.18 18.23 -9.70
CA ILE A 102 -20.41 19.48 -9.50
C ILE A 102 -18.93 19.18 -9.23
N TYR A 103 -18.61 18.19 -8.39
CA TYR A 103 -17.22 17.76 -8.18
C TYR A 103 -16.57 17.28 -9.47
N LEU A 104 -17.31 16.50 -10.27
CA LEU A 104 -16.85 16.01 -11.56
C LEU A 104 -16.50 17.19 -12.49
N LEU A 105 -17.38 18.19 -12.60
CA LEU A 105 -17.11 19.41 -13.38
C LEU A 105 -15.90 20.20 -12.89
N GLY A 106 -15.72 20.31 -11.57
CA GLY A 106 -14.56 20.99 -10.99
C GLY A 106 -13.24 20.30 -11.36
N GLY A 107 -13.21 18.97 -11.24
CA GLY A 107 -12.03 18.16 -11.56
C GLY A 107 -11.67 18.22 -13.04
N TYR A 108 -12.65 18.05 -13.92
CA TYR A 108 -12.42 18.13 -15.37
C TYR A 108 -12.21 19.57 -15.89
N GLY A 109 -12.78 20.55 -15.20
CA GLY A 109 -12.45 21.96 -15.38
C GLY A 109 -10.98 22.23 -15.03
N ALA A 110 -10.50 21.74 -13.88
CA ALA A 110 -9.09 21.79 -13.51
C ALA A 110 -8.20 21.09 -14.55
N LEU A 111 -8.60 19.92 -15.04
CA LEU A 111 -7.86 19.18 -16.06
C LEU A 111 -7.68 20.00 -17.34
N SER A 112 -8.74 20.70 -17.78
CA SER A 112 -8.69 21.55 -18.97
C SER A 112 -7.73 22.73 -18.77
N VAL A 113 -7.75 23.35 -17.59
CA VAL A 113 -6.80 24.41 -17.21
C VAL A 113 -5.38 23.87 -17.16
N GLN A 114 -5.16 22.67 -16.63
CA GLN A 114 -3.83 22.07 -16.56
C GLN A 114 -3.30 21.75 -17.97
N ARG A 115 -4.12 21.19 -18.85
CA ARG A 115 -3.72 20.89 -20.23
C ARG A 115 -3.31 22.12 -21.02
N THR A 116 -3.89 23.28 -20.71
CA THR A 116 -3.62 24.55 -21.39
C THR A 116 -2.48 25.34 -20.77
N THR A 117 -2.34 25.32 -19.44
CA THR A 117 -1.37 26.17 -18.72
C THR A 117 -0.15 25.40 -18.20
N GLY A 118 -0.24 24.08 -18.07
CA GLY A 118 0.75 23.24 -17.39
C GLY A 118 0.87 23.48 -15.88
N ASN A 119 0.07 24.39 -15.29
CA ASN A 119 0.20 24.79 -13.90
C ASN A 119 -0.86 24.11 -13.02
N TRP A 120 -0.40 23.20 -12.16
CA TRP A 120 -1.26 22.44 -11.25
C TRP A 120 -2.02 23.31 -10.24
N PHE A 121 -1.39 24.36 -9.68
CA PHE A 121 -2.04 25.23 -8.69
C PHE A 121 -3.13 26.08 -9.34
N LEU A 122 -2.85 26.60 -10.53
CA LEU A 122 -3.82 27.38 -11.28
C LEU A 122 -5.00 26.49 -11.71
N ALA A 123 -4.72 25.25 -12.11
CA ALA A 123 -5.75 24.25 -12.39
C ALA A 123 -6.63 23.97 -11.17
N ALA A 124 -6.04 23.73 -10.00
CA ALA A 124 -6.79 23.49 -8.76
C ALA A 124 -7.66 24.69 -8.38
N LEU A 125 -7.11 25.92 -8.44
CA LEU A 125 -7.84 27.14 -8.09
C LEU A 125 -8.99 27.41 -9.06
N LEU A 126 -8.72 27.40 -10.38
CA LEU A 126 -9.74 27.71 -11.38
C LEU A 126 -10.79 26.60 -11.47
N GLY A 127 -10.42 25.34 -11.30
CA GLY A 127 -11.37 24.23 -11.21
C GLY A 127 -12.30 24.35 -10.01
N ALA A 128 -11.76 24.71 -8.83
CA ALA A 128 -12.56 24.97 -7.64
C ALA A 128 -13.50 26.17 -7.81
N LEU A 129 -13.02 27.26 -8.41
CA LEU A 129 -13.85 28.44 -8.71
C LEU A 129 -14.95 28.12 -9.73
N PHE A 130 -14.64 27.31 -10.74
CA PHE A 130 -15.61 26.87 -11.74
C PHE A 130 -16.72 26.02 -11.09
N ALA A 131 -16.36 25.01 -10.29
CA ALA A 131 -17.33 24.23 -9.52
C ALA A 131 -18.15 25.09 -8.54
N GLY A 132 -17.50 26.05 -7.87
CA GLY A 132 -18.15 27.01 -6.99
C GLY A 132 -19.17 27.88 -7.73
N GLY A 133 -18.80 28.39 -8.92
CA GLY A 133 -19.70 29.17 -9.77
C GLY A 133 -20.93 28.38 -10.21
N VAL A 134 -20.74 27.14 -10.67
CA VAL A 134 -21.86 26.24 -11.04
C VAL A 134 -22.73 25.93 -9.82
N SER A 135 -22.12 25.74 -8.64
CA SER A 135 -22.85 25.51 -7.39
C SER A 135 -23.74 26.70 -7.00
N VAL A 136 -23.24 27.93 -7.17
CA VAL A 136 -24.01 29.16 -6.89
C VAL A 136 -25.20 29.25 -7.84
N VAL A 137 -24.99 28.99 -9.14
CA VAL A 137 -26.08 28.99 -10.13
C VAL A 137 -27.15 27.97 -9.74
N LEU A 138 -26.75 26.73 -9.46
CA LEU A 138 -27.68 25.68 -9.05
C LEU A 138 -28.42 26.05 -7.76
N TYR A 139 -27.72 26.62 -6.78
CA TYR A 139 -28.34 27.09 -5.53
C TYR A 139 -29.41 28.15 -5.78
N LEU A 140 -29.17 29.10 -6.69
CA LEU A 140 -30.15 30.14 -7.04
C LEU A 140 -31.40 29.54 -7.67
N VAL A 141 -31.25 28.53 -8.53
CA VAL A 141 -32.40 27.80 -9.09
C VAL A 141 -33.13 27.03 -7.99
N LEU A 142 -32.42 26.27 -7.17
CA LEU A 142 -33.03 25.50 -6.07
C LEU A 142 -33.75 26.38 -5.06
N ARG A 143 -33.26 27.59 -4.82
CA ARG A 143 -33.92 28.56 -3.94
C ARG A 143 -35.36 28.86 -4.37
N LEU A 144 -35.67 28.81 -5.67
CA LEU A 144 -37.01 29.05 -6.21
C LEU A 144 -37.98 27.89 -5.93
N LEU A 145 -37.45 26.68 -5.71
CA LEU A 145 -38.23 25.46 -5.47
C LEU A 145 -38.28 25.07 -3.98
N ARG A 146 -37.79 25.94 -3.09
CA ARG A 146 -37.76 25.70 -1.65
C ARG A 146 -39.14 25.40 -1.09
N GLY A 147 -39.24 24.30 -0.35
CA GLY A 147 -40.46 23.83 0.30
C GLY A 147 -41.10 22.62 -0.38
N ASP A 148 -40.70 22.28 -1.61
CA ASP A 148 -41.09 21.04 -2.29
C ASP A 148 -39.87 20.14 -2.50
N GLY A 149 -39.57 19.32 -1.49
CA GLY A 149 -38.38 18.46 -1.48
C GLY A 149 -38.34 17.45 -2.64
N LEU A 150 -39.49 17.04 -3.17
CA LEU A 150 -39.54 16.15 -4.34
C LEU A 150 -39.02 16.88 -5.58
N ARG A 151 -39.52 18.10 -5.84
CA ARG A 151 -39.06 18.89 -6.99
C ARG A 151 -37.59 19.27 -6.90
N GLU A 152 -37.10 19.64 -5.70
CA GLU A 152 -35.67 19.90 -5.47
C GLU A 152 -34.82 18.68 -5.79
N THR A 153 -35.25 17.49 -5.34
CA THR A 153 -34.52 16.24 -5.57
C THR A 153 -34.54 15.86 -7.05
N MET A 154 -35.68 15.98 -7.74
CA MET A 154 -35.77 15.70 -9.18
C MET A 154 -34.91 16.67 -10.01
N LEU A 155 -34.89 17.95 -9.65
CA LEU A 155 -34.04 18.94 -10.29
C LEU A 155 -32.55 18.63 -10.11
N THR A 156 -32.13 18.28 -8.90
CA THR A 156 -30.72 17.97 -8.61
C THR A 156 -30.27 16.65 -9.23
N LEU A 157 -31.17 15.66 -9.31
CA LEU A 157 -30.93 14.42 -10.05
C LEU A 157 -30.73 14.71 -11.53
N GLY A 158 -31.65 15.46 -12.14
CA GLY A 158 -31.55 15.88 -13.54
C GLY A 158 -30.28 16.68 -13.81
N ALA A 159 -29.92 17.60 -12.91
CA ALA A 159 -28.69 18.37 -13.01
C ALA A 159 -27.44 17.47 -12.98
N THR A 160 -27.35 16.50 -12.05
CA THR A 160 -26.22 15.53 -12.04
C THR A 160 -26.13 14.77 -13.36
N ILE A 161 -27.25 14.32 -13.92
CA ILE A 161 -27.26 13.55 -15.17
C ILE A 161 -26.76 14.41 -16.34
N VAL A 162 -27.30 15.63 -16.49
CA VAL A 162 -26.86 16.56 -17.53
C VAL A 162 -25.38 16.86 -17.38
N ILE A 163 -24.92 17.15 -16.16
CA ILE A 163 -23.52 17.41 -15.88
C ILE A 163 -22.63 16.22 -16.25
N ALA A 164 -23.00 15.01 -15.84
CA ALA A 164 -22.24 13.80 -16.14
C ALA A 164 -22.15 13.54 -17.65
N ASP A 165 -23.26 13.73 -18.37
CA ASP A 165 -23.31 13.58 -19.82
C ASP A 165 -22.45 14.63 -20.54
N GLN A 166 -22.50 15.89 -20.08
CA GLN A 166 -21.62 16.94 -20.60
C GLN A 166 -20.14 16.60 -20.38
N VAL A 167 -19.79 16.10 -19.18
CA VAL A 167 -18.41 15.68 -18.91
C VAL A 167 -17.98 14.53 -19.81
N LEU A 168 -18.85 13.54 -20.00
CA LEU A 168 -18.60 12.40 -20.85
C LEU A 168 -18.42 12.83 -22.32
N ALA A 169 -19.21 13.78 -22.79
CA ALA A 169 -19.15 14.29 -24.16
C ALA A 169 -17.87 15.09 -24.44
N THR A 170 -17.36 15.86 -23.48
CA THR A 170 -16.18 16.73 -23.67
C THR A 170 -14.85 16.07 -23.32
N TRP A 171 -14.79 15.21 -22.30
CA TRP A 171 -13.54 14.57 -21.85
C TRP A 171 -13.48 13.06 -22.10
N GLY A 172 -14.59 12.43 -22.45
CA GLY A 172 -14.68 10.98 -22.65
C GLY A 172 -14.89 10.20 -21.36
N GLY A 173 -15.01 8.88 -21.50
CA GLY A 173 -15.32 7.96 -20.40
C GLY A 173 -14.09 7.37 -19.68
N ILE A 174 -12.88 7.77 -20.08
CA ILE A 174 -11.63 7.26 -19.51
C ILE A 174 -11.17 8.23 -18.41
N PRO A 175 -11.12 7.81 -17.13
CA PRO A 175 -10.61 8.64 -16.06
C PRO A 175 -9.18 9.11 -16.37
N THR A 176 -8.96 10.42 -16.27
CA THR A 176 -7.65 11.03 -16.50
C THR A 176 -7.19 11.72 -15.22
N ASP A 177 -5.96 11.43 -14.80
CA ASP A 177 -5.35 12.04 -13.62
C ASP A 177 -4.80 13.44 -13.93
N LEU A 178 -4.74 14.29 -12.91
CA LEU A 178 -4.04 15.56 -12.94
C LEU A 178 -2.56 15.32 -12.64
N ASP A 179 -1.67 15.86 -13.47
CA ASP A 179 -0.23 15.70 -13.28
C ASP A 179 0.24 16.51 -12.07
N PRO A 180 0.75 15.89 -10.99
CA PRO A 180 1.21 16.65 -9.84
C PRO A 180 2.43 17.52 -10.19
N PRO A 181 2.64 18.63 -9.47
CA PRO A 181 3.80 19.50 -9.71
C PRO A 181 5.11 18.77 -9.37
N SER A 182 6.21 19.20 -9.98
CA SER A 182 7.52 18.51 -9.95
C SER A 182 8.03 18.15 -8.54
N PHE A 183 7.75 18.98 -7.53
CA PHE A 183 8.14 18.71 -6.14
C PHE A 183 7.36 17.54 -5.49
N LEU A 184 6.15 17.24 -5.98
CA LEU A 184 5.33 16.08 -5.57
C LEU A 184 5.48 14.89 -6.51
N THR A 185 6.18 15.06 -7.64
CA THR A 185 6.49 13.94 -8.54
C THR A 185 7.63 13.08 -7.99
N GLY A 186 7.58 11.79 -8.32
CA GLY A 186 8.56 10.79 -7.91
C GLY A 186 8.26 10.13 -6.57
N SER A 187 9.21 9.31 -6.13
CA SER A 187 9.11 8.50 -4.92
C SER A 187 10.21 8.90 -3.93
N ILE A 188 9.97 8.60 -2.64
CA ILE A 188 11.03 8.62 -1.62
C ILE A 188 11.32 7.19 -1.17
N ASP A 189 12.57 6.98 -0.80
CA ASP A 189 12.98 5.77 -0.09
C ASP A 189 12.42 5.84 1.33
N LEU A 190 11.81 4.73 1.76
CA LEU A 190 11.36 4.61 3.13
C LEU A 190 12.56 4.34 4.05
N PRO A 191 12.67 5.04 5.19
CA PRO A 191 13.76 4.81 6.13
C PRO A 191 13.69 3.36 6.65
N GLY A 192 14.71 2.58 6.32
CA GLY A 192 14.83 1.18 6.72
C GLY A 192 14.32 0.14 5.71
N SER A 193 13.88 0.55 4.51
CA SER A 193 13.52 -0.38 3.43
C SER A 193 14.00 0.12 2.06
N THR A 194 14.14 -0.80 1.08
CA THR A 194 14.51 -0.44 -0.31
C THR A 194 13.27 -0.06 -1.13
N LEU A 195 12.19 0.36 -0.45
CA LEU A 195 10.89 0.56 -1.08
C LEU A 195 10.69 2.02 -1.46
N LEU A 196 10.35 2.22 -2.73
CA LEU A 196 9.99 3.50 -3.29
C LEU A 196 8.50 3.77 -3.08
N TYR A 197 8.18 4.82 -2.33
CA TYR A 197 6.80 5.25 -2.09
C TYR A 197 6.51 6.63 -2.69
N PRO A 198 5.41 6.81 -3.45
CA PRO A 198 5.11 8.09 -4.12
C PRO A 198 4.95 9.26 -3.14
N LYS A 199 5.66 10.36 -3.39
CA LYS A 199 5.59 11.59 -2.58
C LYS A 199 4.18 12.15 -2.48
N PHE A 200 3.44 12.10 -3.59
CA PHE A 200 2.06 12.57 -3.66
C PHE A 200 1.14 11.86 -2.64
N ARG A 201 1.30 10.54 -2.44
CA ARG A 201 0.49 9.78 -1.47
C ARG A 201 0.77 10.22 -0.03
N LEU A 202 2.04 10.47 0.30
CA LEU A 202 2.41 11.02 1.60
C LEU A 202 1.86 12.43 1.81
N ALA A 203 1.88 13.27 0.78
CA ALA A 203 1.29 14.61 0.83
C ALA A 203 -0.22 14.53 1.09
N VAL A 204 -0.92 13.57 0.47
CA VAL A 204 -2.36 13.31 0.73
C VAL A 204 -2.59 12.90 2.19
N VAL A 205 -1.80 11.99 2.74
CA VAL A 205 -1.89 11.60 4.16
C VAL A 205 -1.64 12.80 5.08
N ALA A 206 -0.60 13.59 4.79
CA ALA A 206 -0.29 14.80 5.56
C ALA A 206 -1.43 15.82 5.50
N LEU A 207 -2.03 16.02 4.32
CA LEU A 207 -3.20 16.88 4.14
C LEU A 207 -4.41 16.37 4.91
N ALA A 208 -4.67 15.06 4.91
CA ALA A 208 -5.75 14.45 5.68
C ALA A 208 -5.58 14.67 7.19
N LEU A 209 -4.37 14.47 7.72
CA LEU A 209 -4.05 14.75 9.12
C LEU A 209 -4.19 16.22 9.45
N LEU A 210 -3.72 17.12 8.58
CA LEU A 210 -3.84 18.57 8.76
C LEU A 210 -5.31 19.01 8.75
N ALA A 211 -6.12 18.50 7.82
CA ALA A 211 -7.55 18.77 7.77
C ALA A 211 -8.26 18.25 9.03
N GLY A 212 -7.92 17.04 9.51
CA GLY A 212 -8.46 16.49 10.75
C GLY A 212 -8.10 17.32 11.97
N LEU A 213 -6.85 17.77 12.08
CA LEU A 213 -6.42 18.68 13.14
C LEU A 213 -7.17 20.02 13.06
N LEU A 214 -7.29 20.59 11.86
CA LEU A 214 -7.98 21.86 11.66
C LEU A 214 -9.47 21.74 12.03
N LEU A 215 -10.12 20.64 11.67
CA LEU A 215 -11.50 20.35 12.05
C LEU A 215 -11.65 20.17 13.56
N TRP A 216 -10.73 19.43 14.19
CA TRP A 216 -10.73 19.29 15.64
C TRP A 216 -10.61 20.65 16.34
N VAL A 217 -9.67 21.50 15.90
CA VAL A 217 -9.53 22.86 16.42
C VAL A 217 -10.78 23.69 16.15
N LEU A 218 -11.34 23.64 14.93
CA LEU A 218 -12.52 24.41 14.57
C LEU A 218 -13.72 24.02 15.45
N LEU A 219 -13.97 22.73 15.62
CA LEU A 219 -15.12 22.23 16.38
C LEU A 219 -14.95 22.42 17.89
N TYR A 220 -13.76 22.17 18.45
CA TYR A 220 -13.55 22.20 19.90
C TYR A 220 -13.01 23.52 20.45
N LYS A 221 -12.37 24.36 19.63
CA LYS A 221 -11.75 25.63 20.08
C LYS A 221 -12.45 26.87 19.54
N THR A 222 -13.35 26.76 18.56
CA THR A 222 -14.03 27.94 18.00
C THR A 222 -15.52 27.96 18.32
N ARG A 223 -16.09 29.18 18.35
CA ARG A 223 -17.51 29.41 18.66
C ARG A 223 -18.47 28.79 17.65
N LEU A 224 -17.98 28.36 16.48
CA LEU A 224 -18.78 27.67 15.46
C LEU A 224 -19.22 26.27 15.91
N GLY A 225 -18.52 25.64 16.85
CA GLY A 225 -18.87 24.30 17.37
C GLY A 225 -19.81 24.28 18.59
N MET A 226 -20.24 25.44 19.11
CA MET A 226 -21.14 25.53 20.28
C MET A 226 -22.60 25.87 19.92
N LEU A 227 -22.98 25.77 18.65
CA LEU A 227 -24.37 25.93 18.17
C LEU A 227 -25.01 24.57 17.97
#